data_AF-A0A2I0V0S8-F1
#
_entry.id   AF-A0A2I0V0S8-F1
#
_cell.length_a   1.000
_cell.length_b   1.000
_cell.length_c   1.000
_cell.angle_alpha   90.00
_cell.angle_beta   90.00
_cell.angle_gamma   90.00
#
_symmetry.space_group_name_H-M   'P 1'
#
loop_
_entity.id
_entity.type
_entity.pdbx_description
1 polymer ?
#
loop_
_entity_poly.entity_id
_entity_poly.type
_entity_poly.pdbx_seq_one_letter_code
_entity_poly.pdbx_strand_id
1 'polypeptide(L)'
;MNESGYSFVETILAMGILTILCMSLIPLTYTMKTNLTNKKLELIAAETAYEGLKQYQAVQQTEGSRTIEQVEYHWEFDGQQICVRFQNMRELRQKCIQDTGEVRE
;
A
#
# COMPACT_ATOMS: atom_id res chain seq x y z
N MET A 1 -58.95 7.48 9.81
CA MET A 1 -57.54 7.36 10.20
C MET A 1 -56.71 7.51 8.93
N ASN A 2 -55.86 8.54 8.86
CA ASN A 2 -55.10 8.89 7.66
C ASN A 2 -53.67 8.35 7.78
N GLU A 3 -53.47 7.11 7.35
CA GLU A 3 -52.26 6.32 7.62
C GLU A 3 -51.17 6.51 6.55
N SER A 4 -51.52 7.17 5.44
CA SER A 4 -50.66 7.42 4.28
C SER A 4 -49.54 8.44 4.54
N GLY A 5 -49.76 9.39 5.45
CA GLY A 5 -48.76 10.42 5.78
C GLY A 5 -47.60 9.89 6.64
N TYR A 6 -47.89 8.97 7.58
CA TYR A 6 -46.87 8.40 8.48
C TYR A 6 -45.95 7.41 7.73
N SER A 7 -46.50 6.58 6.84
CA SER A 7 -45.74 5.59 6.06
C SER A 7 -44.72 6.23 5.11
N PHE A 8 -45.03 7.39 4.52
CA PHE A 8 -44.09 8.10 3.64
C PHE A 8 -42.90 8.69 4.40
N VAL A 9 -43.14 9.27 5.58
CA VAL A 9 -42.08 9.83 6.44
C VAL A 9 -41.16 8.73 6.95
N GLU A 10 -41.72 7.57 7.34
CA GLU A 10 -40.94 6.40 7.75
C GLU A 10 -40.06 5.86 6.61
N THR A 11 -40.59 5.84 5.38
CA THR A 11 -39.82 5.42 4.19
C THR A 11 -38.67 6.38 3.89
N ILE A 12 -38.90 7.69 3.98
CA ILE A 12 -37.83 8.69 3.80
C ILE A 12 -36.77 8.56 4.89
N LEU A 13 -37.17 8.34 6.14
CA LEU A 13 -36.25 8.13 7.25
C LEU A 13 -35.39 6.88 7.01
N ALA A 14 -36.01 5.76 6.62
CA ALA A 14 -35.31 4.52 6.31
C ALA A 14 -34.32 4.68 5.14
N MET A 15 -34.73 5.34 4.06
CA MET A 15 -33.86 5.64 2.93
C MET A 15 -32.72 6.61 3.31
N GLY A 16 -33.00 7.58 4.18
CA GLY A 16 -31.99 8.48 4.74
C GLY A 16 -30.93 7.73 5.53
N ILE A 17 -31.34 6.82 6.43
CA ILE A 17 -30.44 5.96 7.18
C ILE A 17 -29.60 5.09 6.22
N LEU A 18 -30.24 4.43 5.25
CA LEU A 18 -29.54 3.61 4.27
C LEU A 18 -28.51 4.43 3.47
N THR A 19 -28.88 5.63 3.06
CA THR A 19 -27.99 6.54 2.32
C THR A 19 -26.78 6.93 3.17
N ILE A 20 -26.99 7.29 4.45
CA ILE A 20 -25.89 7.61 5.36
C ILE A 20 -24.96 6.41 5.54
N LEU A 21 -25.51 5.21 5.71
CA LEU A 21 -24.71 3.98 5.82
C LEU A 21 -23.87 3.74 4.55
N CYS A 22 -24.48 3.79 3.36
CA CYS A 22 -23.77 3.62 2.10
C CYS A 22 -22.69 4.69 1.91
N MET A 23 -23.00 5.96 2.20
CA MET A 23 -22.05 7.06 2.08
C MET A 23 -20.88 6.93 3.07
N SER A 24 -21.08 6.31 4.23
CA SER A 24 -20.01 6.04 5.20
C SER A 24 -19.12 4.86 4.82
N LEU A 25 -19.66 3.86 4.12
CA LEU A 25 -18.91 2.67 3.70
C LEU A 25 -17.90 2.98 2.59
N ILE A 26 -18.25 3.87 1.66
CA ILE A 26 -17.37 4.27 0.55
C ILE A 26 -16.00 4.80 1.03
N PRO A 27 -15.91 5.83 1.89
CA PRO A 27 -14.62 6.34 2.37
C PRO A 27 -13.87 5.30 3.22
N LEU A 28 -14.59 4.46 3.98
CA LEU A 28 -13.97 3.39 4.74
C LEU A 28 -13.28 2.38 3.82
N THR A 29 -13.97 1.86 2.80
CA THR A 29 -13.36 0.91 1.85
C THR A 29 -12.21 1.55 1.08
N TYR A 30 -12.33 2.83 0.71
CA TYR A 30 -11.27 3.56 0.01
C TYR A 30 -9.98 3.69 0.85
N THR A 31 -10.10 4.02 2.13
CA THR A 31 -8.94 4.11 3.04
C THR A 31 -8.28 2.75 3.26
N MET A 32 -9.08 1.69 3.45
CA MET A 32 -8.55 0.32 3.58
C MET A 32 -7.80 -0.13 2.33
N LYS A 33 -8.37 0.11 1.14
CA LYS A 33 -7.72 -0.22 -0.14
C LYS A 33 -6.38 0.49 -0.27
N THR A 34 -6.34 1.79 0.03
CA THR A 34 -5.12 2.61 -0.05
C THR A 34 -4.04 2.09 0.90
N ASN A 35 -4.41 1.74 2.15
CA ASN A 35 -3.47 1.19 3.12
C ASN A 35 -2.91 -0.17 2.66
N LEU A 36 -3.74 -1.05 2.12
CA LEU A 36 -3.30 -2.33 1.56
C LEU A 36 -2.35 -2.16 0.38
N THR A 37 -2.65 -1.23 -0.53
CA THR A 37 -1.76 -0.90 -1.65
C THR A 37 -0.41 -0.41 -1.14
N ASN A 38 -0.37 0.50 -0.17
CA ASN A 38 0.89 0.98 0.41
C ASN A 38 1.69 -0.16 1.06
N LYS A 39 1.03 -1.02 1.84
CA LYS A 39 1.68 -2.17 2.47
C LYS A 39 2.21 -3.18 1.44
N LYS A 40 1.50 -3.37 0.34
CA LYS A 40 1.97 -4.20 -0.78
C LYS A 40 3.25 -3.65 -1.40
N LEU A 41 3.31 -2.34 -1.70
CA LEU A 41 4.52 -1.70 -2.23
C LEU A 41 5.70 -1.83 -1.26
N GLU A 42 5.48 -1.63 0.04
CA GLU A 42 6.51 -1.79 1.07
C GLU A 42 7.03 -3.22 1.23
N LEU A 43 6.18 -4.22 0.97
CA LEU A 43 6.56 -5.62 0.99
C LEU A 43 7.39 -5.98 -0.23
N ILE A 44 6.99 -5.53 -1.42
CA ILE A 44 7.76 -5.72 -2.66
C ILE A 44 9.13 -5.04 -2.57
N ALA A 45 9.20 -3.85 -1.98
CA ALA A 45 10.47 -3.16 -1.74
C ALA A 45 11.39 -3.99 -0.83
N ALA A 46 10.85 -4.58 0.24
CA ALA A 46 11.64 -5.46 1.12
C ALA A 46 12.09 -6.76 0.43
N GLU A 47 11.21 -7.38 -0.36
CA GLU A 47 11.56 -8.56 -1.17
C GLU A 47 12.67 -8.22 -2.18
N THR A 48 12.55 -7.07 -2.86
CA THR A 48 13.55 -6.60 -3.83
C THR A 48 14.90 -6.32 -3.16
N ALA A 49 14.88 -5.76 -1.94
CA ALA A 49 16.09 -5.54 -1.15
C ALA A 49 16.78 -6.86 -0.82
N TYR A 50 16.00 -7.87 -0.40
CA TYR A 50 16.51 -9.19 -0.06
C TYR A 50 17.07 -9.94 -1.28
N GLU A 51 16.40 -9.85 -2.43
CA GLU A 51 16.92 -10.40 -3.69
C GLU A 51 18.19 -9.66 -4.15
N GLY A 52 18.26 -8.34 -3.97
CA GLY A 52 19.49 -7.57 -4.18
C GLY A 52 20.64 -8.07 -3.31
N LEU A 53 20.35 -8.46 -2.05
CA LEU A 53 21.38 -8.96 -1.13
C LEU A 53 21.94 -10.29 -1.59
N LYS A 54 21.07 -11.18 -2.07
CA LYS A 54 21.50 -12.43 -2.69
C LYS A 54 22.35 -12.18 -3.94
N GLN A 55 21.98 -11.21 -4.78
CA GLN A 55 22.73 -10.88 -5.99
C GLN A 55 24.12 -10.31 -5.66
N TYR A 56 24.20 -9.43 -4.67
CA TYR A 56 25.48 -8.95 -4.15
C TYR A 56 26.35 -10.10 -3.61
N GLN A 57 25.79 -11.00 -2.80
CA GLN A 57 26.53 -12.14 -2.25
C GLN A 57 27.00 -13.13 -3.33
N ALA A 58 26.18 -13.37 -4.37
CA ALA A 58 26.46 -14.36 -5.39
C ALA A 58 27.43 -13.86 -6.47
N VAL A 59 27.29 -12.62 -6.93
CA VAL A 59 28.01 -12.09 -8.10
C VAL A 59 28.60 -10.70 -7.88
N GLN A 60 28.58 -10.17 -6.65
CA GLN A 60 29.10 -8.84 -6.30
C GLN A 60 28.42 -7.68 -7.06
N GLN A 61 27.18 -7.89 -7.48
CA GLN A 61 26.38 -6.84 -8.12
C GLN A 61 25.96 -5.81 -7.05
N THR A 62 26.27 -4.53 -7.29
CA THR A 62 26.02 -3.45 -6.32
C THR A 62 24.74 -2.67 -6.59
N GLU A 63 24.11 -2.85 -7.74
CA GLU A 63 22.88 -2.15 -8.10
C GLU A 63 22.01 -3.00 -9.05
N GLY A 64 20.72 -2.70 -9.09
CA GLY A 64 19.81 -3.29 -10.04
C GLY A 64 18.41 -2.70 -9.96
N SER A 65 17.52 -3.20 -10.80
CA SER A 65 16.14 -2.74 -10.84
C SER A 65 15.19 -3.89 -11.07
N ARG A 66 14.01 -3.82 -10.46
CA ARG A 66 12.90 -4.74 -10.70
C ARG A 66 11.65 -3.92 -10.97
N THR A 67 10.92 -4.26 -12.03
CA THR A 67 9.60 -3.67 -12.28
C THR A 67 8.52 -4.67 -11.91
N ILE A 68 7.60 -4.26 -11.03
CA ILE A 68 6.41 -5.06 -10.67
C ILE A 68 5.20 -4.14 -10.78
N GLU A 69 4.18 -4.57 -11.52
CA GLU A 69 2.93 -3.80 -11.67
C GLU A 69 3.16 -2.35 -12.11
N GLN A 70 4.07 -2.15 -13.07
CA GLN A 70 4.47 -0.83 -13.61
C GLN A 70 5.14 0.11 -12.59
N VAL A 71 5.47 -0.39 -11.39
CA VAL A 71 6.29 0.32 -10.41
C VAL A 71 7.72 -0.19 -10.52
N GLU A 72 8.66 0.73 -10.72
CA GLU A 72 10.08 0.45 -10.72
C GLU A 72 10.64 0.51 -9.29
N TYR A 73 11.36 -0.53 -8.92
CA TYR A 73 12.09 -0.67 -7.68
C TYR A 73 13.57 -0.74 -8.01
N HIS A 74 14.26 0.37 -7.82
CA HIS A 74 15.71 0.44 -8.04
C HIS A 74 16.41 0.18 -6.71
N TRP A 75 17.32 -0.77 -6.67
CA TRP A 75 18.06 -1.14 -5.48
C TRP A 75 19.56 -0.88 -5.68
N GLU A 76 20.20 -0.42 -4.61
CA GLU A 76 21.64 -0.17 -4.57
C GLU A 76 22.22 -0.67 -3.24
N PHE A 77 23.47 -1.10 -3.27
CA PHE A 77 24.25 -1.47 -2.12
C PHE A 77 25.18 -0.32 -1.73
N ASP A 78 24.99 0.23 -0.53
CA ASP A 78 25.75 1.36 0.02
C ASP A 78 26.97 0.90 0.85
N GLY A 79 27.50 -0.30 0.57
CA GLY A 79 28.63 -0.87 1.32
C GLY A 79 28.27 -1.57 2.63
N GLN A 80 27.14 -1.23 3.26
CA GLN A 80 26.68 -1.85 4.51
C GLN A 80 25.22 -2.35 4.47
N GLN A 81 24.41 -1.79 3.59
CA GLN A 81 22.97 -2.04 3.51
C GLN A 81 22.52 -2.00 2.06
N ILE A 82 21.41 -2.69 1.76
CA ILE A 82 20.73 -2.57 0.48
C ILE A 82 19.49 -1.72 0.63
N CYS A 83 19.45 -0.65 -0.16
CA CYS A 83 18.36 0.31 -0.18
C CYS A 83 17.61 0.23 -1.49
N VAL A 84 16.28 0.19 -1.39
CA VAL A 84 15.37 0.15 -2.54
C VAL A 84 14.59 1.44 -2.60
N ARG A 85 14.71 2.15 -3.71
CA ARG A 85 13.94 3.35 -4.05
C ARG A 85 12.76 2.96 -4.93
N PHE A 86 11.58 3.44 -4.58
CA PHE A 86 10.36 3.17 -5.32
C PHE A 86 9.37 4.33 -5.20
N GLN A 87 8.56 4.53 -6.23
CA GLN A 87 7.49 5.52 -6.21
C GLN A 87 6.28 4.93 -5.47
N ASN A 88 5.92 5.53 -4.33
CA ASN A 88 4.65 5.27 -3.68
C ASN A 88 3.57 6.22 -4.27
N MET A 89 2.30 5.99 -3.94
CA MET A 89 1.12 6.76 -4.37
C MET A 89 1.22 8.28 -4.14
N ARG A 90 2.14 8.74 -3.28
CA ARG A 90 2.29 10.18 -2.94
C ARG A 90 3.72 10.70 -3.08
N GLU A 91 4.71 9.88 -2.78
CA GLU A 91 6.10 10.32 -2.65
C GLU A 91 7.07 9.21 -3.07
N LEU A 92 8.29 9.62 -3.43
CA LEU A 92 9.39 8.69 -3.59
C LEU A 92 9.78 8.17 -2.20
N ARG A 93 9.75 6.85 -2.03
CA ARG A 93 10.15 6.20 -0.78
C ARG A 93 11.42 5.39 -0.98
N GLN A 94 12.16 5.25 0.11
CA GLN A 94 13.33 4.38 0.19
C GLN A 94 13.14 3.42 1.35
N LYS A 95 13.49 2.14 1.15
CA LYS A 95 13.49 1.13 2.20
C LYS A 95 14.82 0.39 2.20
N CYS A 96 15.47 0.31 3.35
CA CYS A 96 16.79 -0.31 3.48
C CYS A 96 16.75 -1.53 4.39
N ILE A 97 17.54 -2.55 4.04
CA ILE A 97 17.80 -3.71 4.89
C ILE A 97 19.31 -3.84 5.11
N GLN A 98 19.70 -4.27 6.31
CA GLN A 98 21.09 -4.57 6.61
C GLN A 98 21.52 -5.90 5.95
N ASP A 99 22.82 -6.10 5.82
CA ASP A 99 23.43 -7.35 5.33
C ASP A 99 23.07 -8.58 6.19
N THR A 100 22.65 -8.37 7.43
CA THR A 100 22.10 -9.37 8.36
C THR A 100 20.63 -9.75 8.07
N GLY A 101 19.94 -9.02 7.19
CA GLY A 101 18.52 -9.23 6.86
C GLY A 101 17.54 -8.50 7.78
N GLU A 102 18.00 -7.67 8.72
CA GLU A 102 17.13 -6.84 9.57
C GLU A 102 16.63 -5.61 8.81
N VAL A 103 15.31 -5.39 8.86
CA VAL A 103 14.63 -4.23 8.24
C VAL A 103 14.64 -3.07 9.24
N ARG A 104 15.14 -1.89 8.83
CA ARG A 104 15.03 -0.66 9.63
C ARG A 104 13.79 0.11 9.13
N GLU A 105 12.81 0.29 10.03
CA GLU A 105 11.57 1.05 9.77
C GLU A 105 11.79 2.56 9.82
#